data_AF-A0A3R7HZ32-F1
#
_entry.id   AF-A0A3R7HZ32-F1
#
_cell.length_a   1.000
_cell.length_b   1.000
_cell.length_c   1.000
_cell.angle_alpha   90.00
_cell.angle_beta   90.00
_cell.angle_gamma   90.00
#
_symmetry.space_group_name_H-M   'P 1'
#
loop_
_entity.id
_entity.type
_entity.pdbx_description
1 polymer ?
#
loop_
_entity_poly.entity_id
_entity_poly.type
_entity_poly.pdbx_seq_one_letter_code
_entity_poly.pdbx_strand_id
1 'polypeptide(L)'
;MTFLVTQDQHQEGVRRRFRDFEWLRAVLHARYIGLLVPSLPDKTTTVLKGDAFVQSRMRGLQRFLNGIMETPYLRSDAAVASFLGEPGDGSAWETARMATAVMDNAGVGHMRWLQRILCEHIADSPESEISTFKRHVEQRERLLTELLSCAKRLSDKTETGTGSPKVRNDAPLVAILNKCAATINGWGLVERFQPAIYELILLENVKYLLHQVTDMKQLLLERERAMATEASPESKPSPPPSEVPIPGTSPGFSVASFTSAASSAASRFMSAIEPPSLSIEEQRRRGRHISDLITRALVAEEMKRFRSETTKTLENFMNQFSCAEAQITKRSGAVWREYLKTSLADTQALAQDTKELLDSASTSYSSPPPSADAF
;
A
#
# COMPACT_ATOMS: atom_id res chain seq x y z
N MET A 1 -10.75 -0.09 16.83
CA MET A 1 -9.31 -0.15 17.13
C MET A 1 -8.73 1.26 17.09
N THR A 2 -7.89 1.61 18.08
CA THR A 2 -7.13 2.86 18.17
C THR A 2 -5.64 2.56 18.06
N PHE A 3 -4.88 3.45 17.46
CA PHE A 3 -3.43 3.35 17.24
C PHE A 3 -2.74 4.47 18.02
N LEU A 4 -1.62 4.14 18.67
CA LEU A 4 -0.75 5.13 19.28
C LEU A 4 0.17 5.70 18.19
N VAL A 5 0.09 7.00 17.96
CA VAL A 5 0.92 7.75 17.02
C VAL A 5 1.92 8.54 17.85
N THR A 6 3.20 8.34 17.58
CA THR A 6 4.28 9.06 18.27
C THR A 6 5.08 9.84 17.25
N GLN A 7 5.65 10.97 17.70
CA GLN A 7 6.68 11.68 16.95
C GLN A 7 7.98 11.52 17.73
N ASP A 8 9.11 11.40 17.05
CA ASP A 8 10.41 11.19 17.73
C ASP A 8 10.73 12.30 18.76
N GLN A 9 10.16 13.49 18.57
CA GLN A 9 10.33 14.66 19.43
C GLN A 9 9.36 14.71 20.63
N HIS A 10 8.29 13.90 20.63
CA HIS A 10 7.25 13.88 21.66
C HIS A 10 6.94 12.45 22.11
N GLN A 11 7.42 12.07 23.31
CA GLN A 11 7.25 10.73 23.84
C GLN A 11 5.80 10.40 24.24
N GLU A 12 5.02 11.40 24.62
CA GLU A 12 3.58 11.25 24.88
C GLU A 12 2.82 11.25 23.56
N GLY A 13 2.74 10.08 22.92
CA GLY A 13 2.00 9.92 21.66
C GLY A 13 0.49 10.15 21.79
N VAL A 14 -0.16 10.36 20.65
CA VAL A 14 -1.63 10.55 20.56
C VAL A 14 -2.34 9.32 20.05
N ARG A 15 -3.56 9.07 20.55
CA ARG A 15 -4.39 7.95 20.10
C ARG A 15 -5.32 8.39 18.96
N ARG A 16 -5.27 7.68 17.83
CA ARG A 16 -6.11 7.93 16.65
C ARG A 16 -6.78 6.64 16.16
N ARG A 17 -8.02 6.72 15.72
CA ARG A 17 -8.78 5.60 15.13
C ARG A 17 -8.52 5.56 13.64
N PHE A 18 -8.72 4.41 13.01
CA PHE A 18 -8.57 4.26 11.54
C PHE A 18 -9.37 5.32 10.74
N ARG A 19 -10.59 5.64 11.19
CA ARG A 19 -11.43 6.68 10.56
C ARG A 19 -10.84 8.09 10.62
N ASP A 20 -9.99 8.37 11.61
CA ASP A 20 -9.27 9.65 11.70
C ASP A 20 -8.21 9.75 10.60
N PHE A 21 -7.55 8.64 10.26
CA PHE A 21 -6.63 8.58 9.12
C PHE A 21 -7.37 8.71 7.78
N GLU A 22 -8.53 8.06 7.63
CA GLU A 22 -9.40 8.22 6.45
C GLU A 22 -9.80 9.69 6.26
N TRP A 23 -10.19 10.37 7.34
CA TRP A 23 -10.48 11.80 7.33
C TRP A 23 -9.26 12.63 6.91
N LEU A 24 -8.09 12.39 7.51
CA LEU A 24 -6.88 13.15 7.19
C LEU A 24 -6.53 13.01 5.70
N ARG A 25 -6.53 11.79 5.16
CA ARG A 25 -6.27 11.55 3.73
C ARG A 25 -7.29 12.27 2.85
N ALA A 26 -8.57 12.23 3.19
CA ALA A 26 -9.61 12.91 2.41
C ALA A 26 -9.42 14.43 2.38
N VAL A 27 -9.09 15.04 3.54
CA VAL A 27 -8.82 16.48 3.64
C VAL A 27 -7.61 16.87 2.80
N LEU A 28 -6.50 16.12 2.90
CA LEU A 28 -5.29 16.40 2.12
C LEU A 28 -5.54 16.22 0.61
N HIS A 29 -6.25 15.16 0.21
CA HIS A 29 -6.57 14.92 -1.20
C HIS A 29 -7.41 16.05 -1.81
N ALA A 30 -8.36 16.61 -1.05
CA ALA A 30 -9.18 17.70 -1.55
C ALA A 30 -8.44 19.04 -1.65
N ARG A 31 -7.41 19.26 -0.82
CA ARG A 31 -6.64 20.52 -0.77
C ARG A 31 -5.47 20.57 -1.74
N TYR A 32 -4.77 19.46 -1.92
CA TYR A 32 -3.53 19.39 -2.66
C TYR A 32 -3.78 18.77 -4.04
N ILE A 33 -4.58 19.47 -4.86
CA ILE A 33 -4.90 19.04 -6.23
C ILE A 33 -3.59 18.77 -6.99
N GLY A 34 -3.53 17.64 -7.66
CA GLY A 34 -2.35 17.23 -8.43
C GLY A 34 -1.27 16.51 -7.63
N LEU A 35 -1.32 16.52 -6.29
CA LEU A 35 -0.32 15.87 -5.43
C LEU A 35 -0.75 14.43 -5.09
N LEU A 36 0.15 13.46 -5.25
CA LEU A 36 -0.10 12.08 -4.85
C LEU A 36 -0.01 11.93 -3.33
N VAL A 37 -1.17 11.92 -2.67
CA VAL A 37 -1.25 11.69 -1.22
C VAL A 37 -1.03 10.19 -0.92
N PRO A 38 -0.18 9.82 0.05
CA PRO A 38 0.08 8.42 0.38
C PRO A 38 -1.20 7.60 0.62
N SER A 39 -1.22 6.35 0.13
CA SER A 39 -2.39 5.46 0.27
C SER A 39 -2.50 4.91 1.69
N LEU A 40 -3.73 4.72 2.18
CA LEU A 40 -3.99 4.00 3.42
C LEU A 40 -3.95 2.48 3.18
N PRO A 41 -3.65 1.67 4.21
CA PRO A 41 -3.81 0.23 4.11
C PRO A 41 -5.29 -0.16 4.00
N ASP A 42 -5.56 -1.36 3.49
CA ASP A 42 -6.92 -1.83 3.25
C ASP A 42 -7.77 -1.85 4.53
N LYS A 43 -9.04 -1.48 4.37
CA LYS A 43 -10.03 -1.49 5.45
C LYS A 43 -10.34 -2.92 5.92
N THR A 44 -10.27 -3.87 5.01
CA THR A 44 -10.42 -5.30 5.29
C THR A 44 -9.39 -6.03 4.43
N THR A 45 -8.64 -6.95 5.03
CA THR A 45 -7.84 -7.92 4.27
C THR A 45 -8.50 -9.28 4.45
N THR A 46 -8.70 -10.00 3.35
CA THR A 46 -9.25 -11.36 3.38
C THR A 46 -8.19 -12.40 3.77
N VAL A 47 -6.91 -12.03 3.70
CA VAL A 47 -5.76 -12.94 3.84
C VAL A 47 -5.26 -13.00 5.29
N LEU A 48 -5.14 -11.85 5.97
CA LEU A 48 -4.58 -11.79 7.33
C LEU A 48 -5.70 -11.79 8.40
N LYS A 49 -5.50 -12.57 9.47
CA LYS A 49 -6.39 -12.63 10.64
C LYS A 49 -5.63 -12.31 11.92
N GLY A 50 -6.35 -11.91 12.97
CA GLY A 50 -5.78 -11.67 14.30
C GLY A 50 -4.64 -10.64 14.30
N ASP A 51 -3.53 -10.98 14.97
CA ASP A 51 -2.40 -10.07 15.17
C ASP A 51 -1.68 -9.69 13.88
N ALA A 52 -1.61 -10.59 12.89
CA ALA A 52 -0.97 -10.31 11.61
C ALA A 52 -1.66 -9.16 10.85
N PHE A 53 -2.99 -9.10 10.91
CA PHE A 53 -3.77 -8.00 10.35
C PHE A 53 -3.48 -6.67 11.05
N VAL A 54 -3.43 -6.69 12.38
CA VAL A 54 -3.09 -5.51 13.18
C VAL A 54 -1.72 -4.98 12.82
N GLN A 55 -0.72 -5.86 12.72
CA GLN A 55 0.66 -5.50 12.37
C GLN A 55 0.76 -4.96 10.94
N SER A 56 0.10 -5.60 9.96
CA SER A 56 0.02 -5.08 8.59
C SER A 56 -0.58 -3.67 8.57
N ARG A 57 -1.69 -3.47 9.27
CA ARG A 57 -2.32 -2.16 9.38
C ARG A 57 -1.42 -1.13 10.03
N MET A 58 -0.77 -1.45 11.14
CA MET A 58 0.17 -0.54 11.81
C MET A 58 1.30 -0.11 10.87
N ARG A 59 1.90 -1.04 10.12
CA ARG A 59 2.94 -0.71 9.13
C ARG A 59 2.40 0.16 8.01
N GLY A 60 1.19 -0.11 7.51
CA GLY A 60 0.55 0.71 6.49
C GLY A 60 0.27 2.14 6.96
N LEU A 61 -0.23 2.31 8.20
CA LEU A 61 -0.46 3.61 8.81
C LEU A 61 0.84 4.36 9.08
N GLN A 62 1.90 3.66 9.49
CA GLN A 62 3.24 4.25 9.65
C GLN A 62 3.77 4.78 8.31
N ARG A 63 3.68 3.99 7.22
CA ARG A 63 4.10 4.43 5.88
C ARG A 63 3.31 5.66 5.43
N PHE A 64 2.00 5.67 5.65
CA PHE A 64 1.14 6.81 5.34
C PHE A 64 1.59 8.09 6.06
N LEU A 65 1.80 8.03 7.38
CA LEU A 65 2.25 9.20 8.15
C LEU A 65 3.67 9.63 7.77
N ASN A 66 4.60 8.68 7.61
CA ASN A 66 5.97 9.01 7.19
C ASN A 66 5.98 9.71 5.83
N GLY A 67 5.21 9.23 4.85
CA GLY A 67 5.09 9.89 3.55
C GLY A 67 4.51 11.31 3.64
N ILE A 68 3.55 11.54 4.55
CA ILE A 68 3.05 12.90 4.85
C ILE A 68 4.18 13.77 5.41
N MET A 69 4.95 13.25 6.37
CA MET A 69 6.01 13.99 7.03
C MET A 69 7.22 14.27 6.13
N GLU A 70 7.49 13.40 5.16
CA GLU A 70 8.50 13.58 4.12
C GLU A 70 8.07 14.61 3.06
N THR A 71 6.76 14.85 2.89
CA THR A 71 6.24 15.82 1.92
C THR A 71 6.16 17.22 2.56
N PRO A 72 6.99 18.20 2.15
CA PRO A 72 7.13 19.49 2.85
C PRO A 72 5.83 20.30 2.93
N TYR A 73 4.96 20.15 1.93
CA TYR A 73 3.67 20.83 1.87
C TYR A 73 2.63 20.19 2.79
N LEU A 74 2.58 18.85 2.86
CA LEU A 74 1.62 18.13 3.69
C LEU A 74 1.97 18.23 5.18
N ARG A 75 3.25 18.08 5.53
CA ARG A 75 3.70 18.24 6.94
C ARG A 75 3.39 19.60 7.55
N SER A 76 3.17 20.62 6.71
CA SER A 76 2.90 22.00 7.11
C SER A 76 1.39 22.35 7.03
N ASP A 77 0.53 21.34 6.80
CA ASP A 77 -0.92 21.49 6.81
C ASP A 77 -1.46 21.54 8.25
N ALA A 78 -2.46 22.39 8.51
CA ALA A 78 -3.05 22.54 9.83
C ALA A 78 -3.78 21.26 10.33
N ALA A 79 -4.38 20.48 9.42
CA ALA A 79 -5.01 19.20 9.75
C ALA A 79 -3.97 18.16 10.17
N VAL A 80 -2.77 18.17 9.57
CA VAL A 80 -1.66 17.31 9.99
C VAL A 80 -1.14 17.72 11.36
N ALA A 81 -0.94 19.03 11.57
CA ALA A 81 -0.52 19.56 12.87
C ALA A 81 -1.54 19.21 13.97
N SER A 82 -2.83 19.38 13.71
CA SER A 82 -3.92 18.99 14.62
C SER A 82 -3.97 17.47 14.85
N PHE A 83 -3.80 16.67 13.80
CA PHE A 83 -3.78 15.21 13.89
C PHE A 83 -2.66 14.70 14.80
N LEU A 84 -1.48 15.33 14.77
CA LEU A 84 -0.31 14.96 15.56
C LEU A 84 -0.21 15.70 16.90
N GLY A 85 -0.94 16.81 17.06
CA GLY A 85 -0.92 17.68 18.23
C GLY A 85 -1.44 17.02 19.50
N GLU A 86 -1.30 17.75 20.62
CA GLU A 86 -1.40 17.22 21.99
C GLU A 86 -2.62 16.32 22.27
N PRO A 87 -2.49 15.37 23.21
CA PRO A 87 -3.58 14.50 23.64
C PRO A 87 -4.63 15.29 24.43
N GLY A 88 -5.49 16.03 23.73
CA GLY A 88 -6.74 16.56 24.27
C GLY A 88 -7.78 15.46 24.49
N ASP A 89 -8.88 15.79 25.16
CA ASP A 89 -10.02 14.88 25.26
C ASP A 89 -10.68 14.65 23.89
N GLY A 90 -11.61 13.68 23.83
CA GLY A 90 -12.28 13.34 22.56
C GLY A 90 -13.08 14.50 21.95
N SER A 91 -13.57 15.44 22.76
CA SER A 91 -14.33 16.60 22.28
C SER A 91 -13.41 17.64 21.64
N ALA A 92 -12.28 17.93 22.29
CA ALA A 92 -11.25 18.82 21.77
C ALA A 92 -10.72 18.33 20.42
N TRP A 93 -10.51 17.01 20.28
CA TRP A 93 -10.12 16.40 19.00
C TRP A 93 -11.16 16.63 17.89
N GLU A 94 -12.45 16.34 18.14
CA GLU A 94 -13.48 16.51 17.10
C GLU A 94 -13.66 17.98 16.71
N THR A 95 -13.60 18.92 17.68
CA THR A 95 -13.64 20.36 17.38
C THR A 95 -12.46 20.79 16.51
N ALA A 96 -11.23 20.40 16.89
CA ALA A 96 -10.03 20.73 16.13
C ALA A 96 -10.10 20.12 14.72
N ARG A 97 -10.51 18.85 14.62
CA ARG A 97 -10.70 18.13 13.36
C ARG A 97 -11.69 18.84 12.43
N MET A 98 -12.84 19.30 12.92
CA MET A 98 -13.80 20.03 12.09
C MET A 98 -13.25 21.40 11.67
N ALA A 99 -12.65 22.15 12.60
CA ALA A 99 -12.08 23.46 12.31
C ALA A 99 -10.97 23.38 11.24
N THR A 100 -10.08 22.40 11.37
CA THR A 100 -9.00 22.17 10.42
C THR A 100 -9.44 21.39 9.19
N ALA A 101 -10.73 21.15 8.94
CA ALA A 101 -11.20 20.57 7.67
C ALA A 101 -11.49 21.66 6.61
N VAL A 102 -11.73 22.90 7.03
CA VAL A 102 -12.03 24.04 6.14
C VAL A 102 -10.79 24.43 5.31
N MET A 103 -10.97 24.74 4.02
CA MET A 103 -9.88 25.08 3.10
C MET A 103 -9.12 26.34 3.51
N ASP A 104 -9.83 27.38 3.99
CA ASP A 104 -9.23 28.63 4.49
C ASP A 104 -8.26 28.38 5.66
N ASN A 105 -8.45 27.26 6.37
CA ASN A 105 -7.62 26.85 7.49
C ASN A 105 -6.53 25.83 7.08
N ALA A 106 -6.27 25.60 5.80
CA ALA A 106 -5.26 24.63 5.35
C ALA A 106 -3.84 24.98 5.82
N GLY A 107 -3.55 26.27 6.02
CA GLY A 107 -2.27 26.76 6.51
C GLY A 107 -1.21 26.93 5.42
N VAL A 108 0.03 27.17 5.84
CA VAL A 108 1.15 27.55 4.95
C VAL A 108 1.57 26.46 3.97
N GLY A 109 1.30 25.20 4.30
CA GLY A 109 1.58 24.06 3.42
C GLY A 109 0.87 24.17 2.07
N HIS A 110 -0.43 24.49 2.07
CA HIS A 110 -1.23 24.63 0.87
C HIS A 110 -0.74 25.79 -0.02
N MET A 111 -0.42 26.94 0.58
CA MET A 111 0.14 28.09 -0.15
C MET A 111 1.47 27.76 -0.81
N ARG A 112 2.37 27.05 -0.12
CA ARG A 112 3.65 26.61 -0.67
C ARG A 112 3.47 25.63 -1.84
N TRP A 113 2.48 24.74 -1.77
CA TRP A 113 2.15 23.85 -2.89
C TRP A 113 1.67 24.63 -4.10
N LEU A 114 0.72 25.56 -3.92
CA LEU A 114 0.25 26.41 -5.02
C LEU A 114 1.40 27.23 -5.62
N GLN A 115 2.27 27.81 -4.80
CA GLN A 115 3.46 28.52 -5.27
C GLN A 115 4.37 27.60 -6.09
N ARG A 116 4.62 26.37 -5.63
CA ARG A 116 5.46 25.38 -6.32
C ARG A 116 4.95 25.10 -7.73
N ILE A 117 3.64 24.88 -7.89
CA ILE A 117 3.06 24.46 -9.17
C ILE A 117 2.72 25.64 -10.08
N LEU A 118 2.33 26.80 -9.53
CA LEU A 118 1.95 27.97 -10.34
C LEU A 118 3.16 28.77 -10.83
N CYS A 119 4.27 28.77 -10.09
CA CYS A 119 5.48 29.51 -10.48
C CYS A 119 6.46 28.69 -11.34
N GLU A 120 6.23 27.39 -11.53
CA GLU A 120 7.10 26.58 -12.39
C GLU A 120 6.84 26.88 -13.87
N HIS A 121 7.91 27.03 -14.65
CA HIS A 121 7.83 27.06 -16.09
C HIS A 121 7.47 25.66 -16.62
N ILE A 122 6.36 25.56 -17.35
CA ILE A 122 5.90 24.32 -17.98
C ILE A 122 6.34 24.36 -19.44
N ALA A 123 6.81 23.23 -19.97
CA ALA A 123 7.12 23.11 -21.39
C ALA A 123 5.89 23.48 -22.25
N ASP A 124 6.12 24.03 -23.44
CA ASP A 124 5.04 24.49 -24.33
C ASP A 124 4.10 23.35 -24.78
N SER A 125 4.53 22.09 -24.65
CA SER A 125 3.74 20.90 -25.01
C SER A 125 3.97 19.76 -24.01
N PRO A 126 3.34 19.80 -22.81
CA PRO A 126 3.54 18.80 -21.77
C PRO A 126 2.82 17.47 -22.10
N GLU A 127 1.90 17.45 -23.07
CA GLU A 127 1.05 16.29 -23.36
C GLU A 127 1.81 15.05 -23.80
N SER A 128 2.88 15.22 -24.59
CA SER A 128 3.69 14.09 -25.07
C SER A 128 4.43 13.40 -23.92
N GLU A 129 4.98 14.20 -23.00
CA GLU A 129 5.68 13.71 -21.81
C GLU A 129 4.72 13.03 -20.85
N ILE A 130 3.55 13.64 -20.59
CA ILE A 130 2.51 13.06 -19.73
C ILE A 130 1.96 11.77 -20.34
N SER A 131 1.73 11.72 -21.65
CA SER A 131 1.27 10.50 -22.34
C SER A 131 2.30 9.36 -22.26
N THR A 132 3.58 9.69 -22.39
CA THR A 132 4.67 8.73 -22.22
C THR A 132 4.76 8.24 -20.78
N PHE A 133 4.63 9.14 -19.81
CA PHE A 133 4.58 8.79 -18.40
C PHE A 133 3.39 7.89 -18.06
N LYS A 134 2.19 8.17 -18.59
CA LYS A 134 1.00 7.32 -18.43
C LYS A 134 1.26 5.89 -18.87
N ARG A 135 1.84 5.70 -20.06
CA ARG A 135 2.24 4.36 -20.56
C ARG A 135 3.19 3.64 -19.60
N HIS A 136 4.15 4.36 -19.00
CA HIS A 136 5.03 3.79 -17.99
C HIS A 136 4.29 3.41 -16.69
N VAL A 137 3.32 4.21 -16.25
CA VAL A 137 2.48 3.89 -15.07
C VAL A 137 1.65 2.62 -15.33
N GLU A 138 1.03 2.49 -16.50
CA GLU A 138 0.27 1.30 -16.90
C GLU A 138 1.15 0.04 -16.99
N GLN A 139 2.35 0.16 -17.56
CA GLN A 139 3.31 -0.94 -17.59
C GLN A 139 3.73 -1.38 -16.18
N ARG A 140 3.97 -0.41 -15.28
CA ARG A 140 4.32 -0.69 -13.87
C ARG A 140 3.18 -1.39 -13.13
N GLU A 141 1.94 -0.97 -13.35
CA GLU A 141 0.75 -1.60 -12.75
C GLU A 141 0.68 -3.08 -13.13
N ARG A 142 0.87 -3.39 -14.43
CA ARG A 142 0.90 -4.76 -14.94
C ARG A 142 1.99 -5.59 -14.24
N LEU A 143 3.22 -5.10 -14.23
CA LEU A 143 4.36 -5.82 -13.64
C LEU A 143 4.20 -6.04 -12.13
N LEU A 144 3.71 -5.03 -11.39
CA LEU A 144 3.44 -5.17 -9.96
C LEU A 144 2.28 -6.12 -9.68
N THR A 145 1.29 -6.19 -10.57
CA THR A 145 0.19 -7.16 -10.46
C THR A 145 0.70 -8.59 -10.63
N GLU A 146 1.60 -8.82 -11.60
CA GLU A 146 2.27 -10.10 -11.80
C GLU A 146 3.13 -10.48 -10.56
N LEU A 147 3.92 -9.54 -10.04
CA LEU A 147 4.72 -9.74 -8.82
C LEU A 147 3.84 -10.02 -7.59
N LEU A 148 2.72 -9.32 -7.45
CA LEU A 148 1.76 -9.53 -6.37
C LEU A 148 1.17 -10.94 -6.42
N SER A 149 0.85 -11.44 -7.61
CA SER A 149 0.40 -12.82 -7.81
C SER A 149 1.45 -13.83 -7.34
N CYS A 150 2.72 -13.59 -7.66
CA CYS A 150 3.83 -14.42 -7.17
C CYS A 150 3.96 -14.38 -5.65
N ALA A 151 3.94 -13.20 -5.03
CA ALA A 151 4.04 -13.03 -3.58
C ALA A 151 2.88 -13.70 -2.83
N LYS A 152 1.65 -13.61 -3.36
CA LYS A 152 0.48 -14.30 -2.79
C LYS A 152 0.66 -15.83 -2.79
N ARG A 153 1.07 -16.41 -3.93
CA ARG A 153 1.31 -17.86 -4.02
C ARG A 153 2.37 -18.37 -3.05
N LEU A 154 3.36 -17.56 -2.70
CA LEU A 154 4.36 -17.90 -1.69
C LEU A 154 3.77 -17.86 -0.28
N SER A 155 2.99 -16.82 0.02
CA SER A 155 2.28 -16.65 1.28
C SER A 155 1.32 -17.82 1.58
N ASP A 156 0.60 -18.31 0.57
CA ASP A 156 -0.43 -19.35 0.76
C ASP A 156 0.14 -20.76 1.04
N LYS A 157 1.44 -21.00 0.79
CA LYS A 157 2.08 -22.32 0.90
C LYS A 157 2.60 -22.66 2.32
N THR A 158 2.54 -21.74 3.27
CA THR A 158 3.25 -21.86 4.56
C THR A 158 2.47 -22.53 5.70
N GLU A 159 1.34 -23.20 5.44
CA GLU A 159 0.59 -23.93 6.48
C GLU A 159 0.90 -25.44 6.46
N THR A 160 1.69 -25.93 7.41
CA THR A 160 1.79 -27.38 7.70
C THR A 160 1.73 -27.67 9.21
N GLY A 161 0.82 -28.56 9.59
CA GLY A 161 0.60 -29.01 10.96
C GLY A 161 1.43 -30.24 11.32
N THR A 162 1.83 -30.34 12.59
CA THR A 162 2.58 -31.48 13.14
C THR A 162 1.77 -32.21 14.20
N GLY A 163 1.69 -33.54 14.08
CA GLY A 163 1.07 -34.45 15.04
C GLY A 163 2.10 -35.37 15.68
N SER A 164 1.92 -35.66 16.97
CA SER A 164 2.84 -36.50 17.76
C SER A 164 2.28 -37.90 18.04
N PRO A 165 3.11 -38.94 18.05
CA PRO A 165 2.84 -40.14 18.82
C PRO A 165 3.94 -40.51 19.83
N LYS A 166 3.53 -41.23 20.88
CA LYS A 166 4.30 -41.66 22.07
C LYS A 166 4.81 -43.09 21.87
N VAL A 167 6.05 -43.42 22.26
CA VAL A 167 6.54 -44.82 22.38
C VAL A 167 7.46 -45.02 23.60
N ARG A 168 7.47 -46.28 24.09
CA ARG A 168 8.25 -46.89 25.18
C ARG A 168 9.73 -47.18 24.80
N ASN A 169 10.52 -47.54 25.81
CA ASN A 169 11.98 -47.68 25.86
C ASN A 169 12.67 -48.53 24.78
N ASP A 170 13.63 -47.89 24.09
CA ASP A 170 14.85 -48.44 23.47
C ASP A 170 15.96 -47.37 23.62
N ALA A 171 16.89 -47.47 24.57
CA ALA A 171 17.73 -46.33 24.98
C ALA A 171 18.55 -45.64 23.84
N PRO A 172 19.18 -46.36 22.89
CA PRO A 172 19.89 -45.74 21.76
C PRO A 172 18.96 -45.11 20.72
N LEU A 173 17.86 -45.81 20.40
CA LEU A 173 16.84 -45.30 19.48
C LEU A 173 16.15 -44.07 20.06
N VAL A 174 15.83 -44.09 21.36
CA VAL A 174 15.25 -42.96 22.10
C VAL A 174 16.19 -41.75 22.08
N ALA A 175 17.50 -41.93 22.21
CA ALA A 175 18.46 -40.83 22.09
C ALA A 175 18.45 -40.20 20.68
N ILE A 176 18.43 -41.03 19.63
CA ILE A 176 18.32 -40.56 18.24
C ILE A 176 16.97 -39.87 18.00
N LEU A 177 15.86 -40.47 18.44
CA LEU A 177 14.51 -39.91 18.29
C LEU A 177 14.36 -38.57 19.03
N ASN A 178 14.89 -38.45 20.24
CA ASN A 178 14.89 -37.20 20.99
C ASN A 178 15.70 -36.12 20.27
N LYS A 179 16.85 -36.47 19.71
CA LYS A 179 17.68 -35.57 18.90
C LYS A 179 16.95 -35.15 17.61
N CYS A 180 16.30 -36.07 16.91
CA CYS A 180 15.46 -35.78 15.74
C CYS A 180 14.33 -34.82 16.13
N ALA A 181 13.60 -35.12 17.20
CA ALA A 181 12.51 -34.27 17.68
C ALA A 181 13.00 -32.87 18.07
N ALA A 182 14.13 -32.75 18.77
CA ALA A 182 14.72 -31.45 19.12
C ALA A 182 15.15 -30.66 17.87
N THR A 183 15.74 -31.34 16.88
CA THR A 183 16.18 -30.72 15.61
C THR A 183 14.98 -30.27 14.78
N ILE A 184 13.96 -31.11 14.63
CA ILE A 184 12.72 -30.78 13.90
C ILE A 184 11.99 -29.62 14.59
N ASN A 185 11.89 -29.62 15.92
CA ASN A 185 11.32 -28.50 16.68
C ASN A 185 12.15 -27.22 16.49
N GLY A 186 13.47 -27.31 16.59
CA GLY A 186 14.37 -26.17 16.38
C GLY A 186 14.27 -25.60 14.96
N TRP A 187 14.19 -26.46 13.95
CA TRP A 187 13.93 -26.06 12.57
C TRP A 187 12.56 -25.40 12.42
N GLY A 188 11.50 -26.00 12.99
CA GLY A 188 10.16 -25.40 13.02
C GLY A 188 10.14 -24.00 13.66
N LEU A 189 10.96 -23.75 14.69
CA LEU A 189 11.13 -22.42 15.30
C LEU A 189 11.83 -21.42 14.39
N VAL A 190 12.61 -21.86 13.41
CA VAL A 190 13.21 -21.02 12.36
C VAL A 190 12.18 -20.76 11.25
N GLU A 191 11.50 -21.80 10.79
CA GLU A 191 10.49 -21.72 9.72
C GLU A 191 9.26 -20.90 10.13
N ARG A 192 8.94 -20.80 11.42
CA ARG A 192 7.82 -19.98 11.91
C ARG A 192 7.91 -18.50 11.52
N PHE A 193 9.10 -18.02 11.17
CA PHE A 193 9.31 -16.62 10.74
C PHE A 193 8.98 -16.42 9.26
N GLN A 194 8.95 -17.49 8.46
CA GLN A 194 8.73 -17.44 7.02
C GLN A 194 7.38 -16.81 6.62
N PRO A 195 6.24 -17.13 7.27
CA PRO A 195 4.97 -16.46 6.99
C PRO A 195 5.08 -14.94 7.16
N ALA A 196 5.73 -14.48 8.23
CA ALA A 196 5.91 -13.05 8.49
C ALA A 196 6.81 -12.40 7.42
N ILE A 197 7.86 -13.05 6.94
CA ILE A 197 8.68 -12.51 5.85
C ILE A 197 7.84 -12.36 4.57
N TYR A 198 7.07 -13.40 4.21
CA TYR A 198 6.32 -13.42 2.94
C TYR A 198 5.13 -12.46 2.97
N GLU A 199 4.37 -12.46 4.07
CA GLU A 199 3.22 -11.58 4.22
C GLU A 199 3.68 -10.14 4.48
N LEU A 200 4.51 -9.92 5.49
CA LEU A 200 4.71 -8.60 6.06
C LEU A 200 5.80 -7.79 5.34
N ILE A 201 6.83 -8.46 4.82
CA ILE A 201 7.97 -7.83 4.12
C ILE A 201 7.75 -7.83 2.61
N LEU A 202 7.30 -8.94 2.02
CA LEU A 202 7.10 -9.00 0.57
C LEU A 202 5.69 -8.52 0.16
N LEU A 203 4.67 -9.30 0.50
CA LEU A 203 3.31 -9.12 -0.01
C LEU A 203 2.74 -7.74 0.31
N GLU A 204 2.82 -7.29 1.56
CA GLU A 204 2.27 -6.00 1.98
C GLU A 204 3.01 -4.79 1.38
N ASN A 205 4.32 -4.91 1.07
CA ASN A 205 5.06 -3.84 0.39
C ASN A 205 4.75 -3.81 -1.12
N VAL A 206 4.59 -4.97 -1.75
CA VAL A 206 4.14 -5.03 -3.16
C VAL A 206 2.72 -4.47 -3.31
N LYS A 207 1.80 -4.80 -2.39
CA LYS A 207 0.45 -4.19 -2.36
C LYS A 207 0.51 -2.67 -2.23
N TYR A 208 1.35 -2.16 -1.32
CA TYR A 208 1.52 -0.72 -1.14
C TYR A 208 2.00 -0.03 -2.42
N LEU A 209 3.02 -0.58 -3.09
CA LEU A 209 3.47 -0.05 -4.39
C LEU A 209 2.37 -0.10 -5.45
N LEU A 210 1.59 -1.18 -5.49
CA LEU A 210 0.47 -1.28 -6.42
C LEU A 210 -0.56 -0.20 -6.16
N HIS A 211 -0.93 0.06 -4.89
CA HIS A 211 -1.84 1.15 -4.54
C HIS A 211 -1.31 2.52 -4.98
N GLN A 212 -0.01 2.80 -4.80
CA GLN A 212 0.59 4.05 -5.26
C GLN A 212 0.53 4.20 -6.79
N VAL A 213 0.76 3.12 -7.53
CA VAL A 213 0.64 3.12 -9.00
C VAL A 213 -0.82 3.31 -9.44
N THR A 214 -1.76 2.65 -8.78
CA THR A 214 -3.19 2.82 -9.05
C THR A 214 -3.65 4.25 -8.73
N ASP A 215 -3.21 4.84 -7.62
CA ASP A 215 -3.54 6.23 -7.24
C ASP A 215 -2.96 7.22 -8.29
N MET A 216 -1.72 7.04 -8.76
CA MET A 216 -1.15 7.87 -9.84
C MET A 216 -1.91 7.71 -11.16
N LYS A 217 -2.36 6.50 -11.49
CA LYS A 217 -3.22 6.27 -12.66
C LYS A 217 -4.57 6.98 -12.51
N GLN A 218 -5.18 6.96 -11.32
CA GLN A 218 -6.41 7.70 -11.06
C GLN A 218 -6.23 9.21 -11.21
N LEU A 219 -5.10 9.75 -10.74
CA LEU A 219 -4.78 11.17 -10.94
C LEU A 219 -4.69 11.56 -12.42
N LEU A 220 -4.05 10.72 -13.25
CA LEU A 220 -4.00 10.91 -14.70
C LEU A 220 -5.39 10.83 -15.35
N LEU A 221 -6.24 9.90 -14.90
CA LEU A 221 -7.62 9.79 -15.37
C LEU A 221 -8.50 10.98 -14.92
N GLU A 222 -8.27 11.51 -13.73
CA GLU A 222 -8.94 12.72 -13.23
C GLU A 222 -8.60 13.93 -14.10
N ARG A 223 -7.33 14.08 -14.48
CA ARG A 223 -6.89 15.08 -15.46
C ARG A 223 -7.61 14.94 -16.80
N GLU A 224 -7.67 13.72 -17.35
CA GLU A 224 -8.34 13.45 -18.63
C GLU A 224 -9.84 13.75 -18.57
N ARG A 225 -10.50 13.40 -17.46
CA ARG A 225 -11.92 13.74 -17.23
C ARG A 225 -12.14 15.26 -17.13
N ALA A 226 -11.24 15.97 -16.46
CA ALA A 226 -11.30 17.43 -16.36
C ALA A 226 -11.16 18.10 -17.73
N MET A 227 -10.26 17.61 -18.60
CA MET A 227 -10.11 18.08 -19.98
C MET A 227 -11.30 17.70 -20.88
N ALA A 228 -11.87 16.51 -20.72
CA ALA A 228 -13.02 16.07 -21.52
C ALA A 228 -14.28 16.92 -21.28
N THR A 229 -14.40 17.53 -20.09
CA THR A 229 -15.46 18.50 -19.77
C THR A 229 -15.39 19.74 -20.67
N GLU A 230 -14.21 20.05 -21.21
CA GLU A 230 -13.97 21.15 -22.14
C GLU A 230 -14.45 20.82 -23.57
N ALA A 231 -14.32 19.57 -24.00
CA ALA A 231 -14.56 19.14 -25.38
C ALA A 231 -16.03 18.82 -25.71
N SER A 232 -16.94 18.84 -24.74
CA SER A 232 -18.35 18.50 -24.94
C SER A 232 -19.13 19.64 -25.62
N PRO A 233 -19.78 19.43 -26.78
CA PRO A 233 -20.57 20.45 -27.48
C PRO A 233 -21.85 20.81 -26.69
N GLU A 234 -22.28 22.07 -26.79
CA GLU A 234 -23.51 22.57 -26.14
C GLU A 234 -24.73 21.69 -26.49
N SER A 235 -25.26 20.94 -25.51
CA SER A 235 -26.62 20.41 -25.63
C SER A 235 -27.60 21.57 -25.42
N LYS A 236 -28.45 21.82 -26.42
CA LYS A 236 -29.55 22.81 -26.40
C LYS A 236 -30.29 22.82 -25.05
N PRO A 237 -30.75 24.00 -24.57
CA PRO A 237 -31.50 24.08 -23.32
C PRO A 237 -32.78 23.25 -23.45
N SER A 238 -32.93 22.28 -22.55
CA SER A 238 -34.17 21.53 -22.39
C SER A 238 -35.23 22.44 -21.75
N PRO A 239 -36.51 22.33 -22.11
CA PRO A 239 -37.56 23.16 -21.52
C PRO A 239 -37.72 22.83 -20.03
N PRO A 240 -38.22 23.77 -19.20
CA PRO A 240 -38.35 23.56 -17.76
C PRO A 240 -39.31 22.39 -17.47
N PRO A 241 -39.09 21.64 -16.39
CA PRO A 241 -39.91 20.47 -16.09
C PRO A 241 -41.31 20.91 -15.66
N SER A 242 -42.32 20.46 -16.40
CA SER A 242 -43.72 20.52 -15.96
C SER A 242 -43.92 19.60 -14.76
N GLU A 243 -44.41 20.15 -13.66
CA GLU A 243 -44.87 19.42 -12.47
C GLU A 243 -46.06 18.52 -12.81
N VAL A 244 -45.89 17.19 -12.82
CA VAL A 244 -46.99 16.22 -12.70
C VAL A 244 -46.46 14.95 -11.96
N PRO A 245 -47.26 14.29 -11.09
CA PRO A 245 -46.74 13.55 -9.93
C PRO A 245 -46.37 12.08 -10.17
N ILE A 246 -45.58 11.56 -9.23
CA ILE A 246 -45.14 10.16 -9.05
C ILE A 246 -46.35 9.21 -8.95
N PRO A 247 -46.32 8.05 -9.63
CA PRO A 247 -46.34 6.79 -8.86
C PRO A 247 -45.54 5.62 -9.48
N GLY A 248 -45.04 4.72 -8.63
CA GLY A 248 -44.96 3.29 -8.97
C GLY A 248 -43.59 2.63 -8.87
N THR A 249 -43.44 1.81 -7.83
CA THR A 249 -42.31 0.94 -7.47
C THR A 249 -42.13 -0.27 -8.39
N SER A 250 -40.86 -0.70 -8.57
CA SER A 250 -40.31 -2.09 -8.67
C SER A 250 -39.40 -2.35 -9.91
N PRO A 251 -38.58 -3.43 -9.94
CA PRO A 251 -37.15 -3.33 -9.62
C PRO A 251 -36.25 -3.77 -10.80
N GLY A 252 -35.14 -3.08 -11.03
CA GLY A 252 -34.23 -3.42 -12.13
C GLY A 252 -32.76 -3.21 -11.76
N PHE A 253 -32.03 -4.33 -11.66
CA PHE A 253 -30.57 -4.48 -11.74
C PHE A 253 -29.70 -3.43 -11.05
N SER A 254 -29.34 -3.70 -9.79
CA SER A 254 -28.25 -3.03 -9.11
C SER A 254 -26.92 -3.67 -9.54
N VAL A 255 -26.15 -2.96 -10.37
CA VAL A 255 -24.71 -3.23 -10.49
C VAL A 255 -24.07 -2.72 -9.21
N ALA A 256 -23.64 -3.66 -8.36
CA ALA A 256 -23.02 -3.38 -7.08
C ALA A 256 -21.79 -2.47 -7.27
N SER A 257 -21.96 -1.18 -6.98
CA SER A 257 -20.84 -0.25 -6.81
C SER A 257 -20.15 -0.57 -5.50
N PHE A 258 -18.94 -1.14 -5.60
CA PHE A 258 -18.00 -1.25 -4.50
C PHE A 258 -17.54 0.15 -4.07
N THR A 259 -18.37 0.87 -3.32
CA THR A 259 -18.00 2.14 -2.69
C THR A 259 -17.57 1.87 -1.26
N SER A 260 -16.27 2.00 -1.00
CA SER A 260 -15.70 2.02 0.34
C SER A 260 -16.30 3.18 1.15
N ALA A 261 -16.47 3.01 2.47
CA ALA A 261 -16.95 4.07 3.36
C ALA A 261 -16.08 5.35 3.35
N ALA A 262 -14.83 5.30 2.86
CA ALA A 262 -14.02 6.49 2.59
C ALA A 262 -14.68 7.43 1.56
N SER A 263 -15.43 6.86 0.61
CA SER A 263 -16.29 7.61 -0.31
C SER A 263 -17.35 8.41 0.44
N SER A 264 -17.91 7.92 1.54
CA SER A 264 -18.97 8.67 2.24
C SER A 264 -18.47 9.95 2.92
N ALA A 265 -17.25 9.96 3.47
CA ALA A 265 -16.69 11.15 4.12
C ALA A 265 -16.19 12.17 3.09
N ALA A 266 -15.49 11.70 2.04
CA ALA A 266 -15.08 12.54 0.92
C ALA A 266 -16.28 13.09 0.14
N SER A 267 -17.31 12.28 -0.11
CA SER A 267 -18.56 12.71 -0.74
C SER A 267 -19.33 13.71 0.13
N ARG A 268 -19.35 13.55 1.46
CA ARG A 268 -19.96 14.53 2.37
C ARG A 268 -19.21 15.87 2.36
N PHE A 269 -17.88 15.83 2.32
CA PHE A 269 -17.04 17.02 2.18
C PHE A 269 -17.26 17.71 0.82
N MET A 270 -17.20 16.96 -0.28
CA MET A 270 -17.43 17.46 -1.63
C MET A 270 -18.86 18.02 -1.78
N SER A 271 -19.88 17.33 -1.24
CA SER A 271 -21.29 17.77 -1.31
C SER A 271 -21.59 19.02 -0.48
N ALA A 272 -20.78 19.31 0.56
CA ALA A 272 -20.92 20.51 1.36
C ALA A 272 -20.29 21.76 0.70
N ILE A 273 -19.50 21.55 -0.36
CA ILE A 273 -18.76 22.57 -1.10
C ILE A 273 -19.32 22.74 -2.53
N GLU A 274 -20.19 21.83 -2.98
CA GLU A 274 -20.80 21.87 -4.30
C GLU A 274 -21.91 22.95 -4.34
N PRO A 275 -21.78 23.99 -5.17
CA PRO A 275 -22.83 25.00 -5.33
C PRO A 275 -24.09 24.38 -5.96
N PRO A 276 -25.26 25.05 -5.89
CA PRO A 276 -26.41 24.67 -6.70
C PRO A 276 -25.99 24.48 -8.17
N SER A 277 -26.67 23.59 -8.89
CA SER A 277 -26.31 23.12 -10.25
C SER A 277 -25.57 24.20 -11.05
N LEU A 278 -24.25 24.05 -11.13
CA LEU A 278 -23.37 25.03 -11.75
C LEU A 278 -23.78 25.23 -13.21
N SER A 279 -23.64 26.45 -13.71
CA SER A 279 -23.78 26.67 -15.14
C SER A 279 -22.74 25.81 -15.89
N ILE A 280 -23.08 25.37 -17.11
CA ILE A 280 -22.17 24.59 -17.95
C ILE A 280 -20.84 25.34 -18.15
N GLU A 281 -20.88 26.68 -18.20
CA GLU A 281 -19.68 27.52 -18.32
C GLU A 281 -18.82 27.51 -17.05
N GLU A 282 -19.40 27.58 -15.85
CA GLU A 282 -18.67 27.44 -14.60
C GLU A 282 -18.06 26.05 -14.45
N GLN A 283 -18.78 25.01 -14.88
CA GLN A 283 -18.29 23.64 -14.86
C GLN A 283 -17.08 23.46 -15.81
N ARG A 284 -17.14 24.06 -17.01
CA ARG A 284 -16.01 24.10 -17.95
C ARG A 284 -14.82 24.88 -17.38
N ARG A 285 -15.05 26.03 -16.75
CA ARG A 285 -13.98 26.82 -16.10
C ARG A 285 -13.29 26.05 -14.98
N ARG A 286 -14.07 25.36 -14.14
CA ARG A 286 -13.54 24.48 -13.09
C ARG A 286 -12.74 23.32 -13.67
N GLY A 287 -13.27 22.67 -14.71
CA GLY A 287 -12.56 21.60 -15.45
C GLY A 287 -11.19 22.07 -15.94
N ARG A 288 -11.14 23.21 -16.64
CA ARG A 288 -9.89 23.85 -17.10
C ARG A 288 -8.91 24.13 -15.97
N HIS A 289 -9.40 24.67 -14.87
CA HIS A 289 -8.54 25.00 -13.74
C HIS A 289 -7.96 23.75 -13.09
N ILE A 290 -8.77 22.71 -12.89
CA ILE A 290 -8.33 21.44 -12.32
C ILE A 290 -7.35 20.72 -13.26
N SER A 291 -7.64 20.67 -14.55
CA SER A 291 -6.75 20.04 -15.54
C SER A 291 -5.39 20.77 -15.60
N ASP A 292 -5.38 22.10 -15.57
CA ASP A 292 -4.14 22.90 -15.47
C ASP A 292 -3.39 22.56 -14.18
N LEU A 293 -4.01 22.67 -13.00
CA LEU A 293 -3.36 22.37 -11.72
C LEU A 293 -2.73 20.96 -11.67
N ILE A 294 -3.44 19.94 -12.13
CA ILE A 294 -2.89 18.56 -12.17
C ILE A 294 -1.73 18.49 -13.17
N THR A 295 -1.84 19.12 -14.34
CA THR A 295 -0.75 19.19 -15.33
C THR A 295 0.50 19.81 -14.71
N ARG A 296 0.35 20.93 -14.02
CA ARG A 296 1.46 21.63 -13.36
C ARG A 296 2.11 20.77 -12.30
N ALA A 297 1.31 20.14 -11.45
CA ALA A 297 1.79 19.27 -10.39
C ALA A 297 2.58 18.07 -10.92
N LEU A 298 2.06 17.41 -11.97
CA LEU A 298 2.73 16.29 -12.63
C LEU A 298 4.11 16.69 -13.15
N VAL A 299 4.17 17.77 -13.93
CA VAL A 299 5.41 18.21 -14.61
C VAL A 299 6.42 18.79 -13.60
N ALA A 300 5.97 19.63 -12.68
CA ALA A 300 6.85 20.32 -11.74
C ALA A 300 7.47 19.37 -10.72
N GLU A 301 6.75 18.35 -10.24
CA GLU A 301 7.21 17.56 -9.11
C GLU A 301 6.85 16.08 -9.19
N GLU A 302 5.57 15.76 -9.37
CA GLU A 302 5.03 14.44 -9.04
C GLU A 302 5.51 13.35 -10.00
N MET A 303 5.70 13.63 -11.29
CA MET A 303 6.26 12.64 -12.24
C MET A 303 7.68 12.21 -11.84
N LYS A 304 8.52 13.16 -11.43
CA LYS A 304 9.91 12.88 -11.00
C LYS A 304 9.92 12.18 -9.65
N ARG A 305 9.16 12.73 -8.69
CA ARG A 305 9.05 12.19 -7.33
C ARG A 305 8.54 10.75 -7.34
N PHE A 306 7.45 10.48 -8.05
CA PHE A 306 6.89 9.14 -8.21
C PHE A 306 7.88 8.13 -8.81
N ARG A 307 8.67 8.54 -9.82
CA ARG A 307 9.73 7.66 -10.37
C ARG A 307 10.78 7.32 -9.31
N SER A 308 11.29 8.32 -8.61
CA SER A 308 12.36 8.15 -7.63
C SER A 308 11.89 7.33 -6.41
N GLU A 309 10.72 7.65 -5.85
CA GLU A 309 10.19 7.00 -4.67
C GLU A 309 9.79 5.54 -4.94
N THR A 310 9.21 5.24 -6.11
CA THR A 310 8.86 3.86 -6.49
C THR A 310 10.11 2.98 -6.56
N THR A 311 11.16 3.45 -7.24
CA THR A 311 12.43 2.71 -7.37
C THR A 311 13.05 2.48 -5.99
N LYS A 312 13.22 3.54 -5.21
CA LYS A 312 13.81 3.47 -3.87
C LYS A 312 13.03 2.52 -2.95
N THR A 313 11.71 2.57 -2.99
CA THR A 313 10.86 1.71 -2.17
C THR A 313 11.00 0.24 -2.56
N LEU A 314 10.97 -0.06 -3.87
CA LEU A 314 11.16 -1.42 -4.39
C LEU A 314 12.52 -2.00 -3.99
N GLU A 315 13.60 -1.24 -4.21
CA GLU A 315 14.94 -1.65 -3.82
C GLU A 315 15.03 -1.91 -2.32
N ASN A 316 14.51 -1.01 -1.49
CA ASN A 316 14.59 -1.14 -0.04
C ASN A 316 13.91 -2.41 0.47
N PHE A 317 12.66 -2.68 0.08
CA PHE A 317 11.98 -3.86 0.61
C PHE A 317 12.50 -5.16 0.00
N MET A 318 12.96 -5.15 -1.26
CA MET A 318 13.57 -6.35 -1.85
C MET A 318 14.91 -6.65 -1.19
N ASN A 319 15.74 -5.64 -0.90
CA ASN A 319 16.98 -5.81 -0.14
C ASN A 319 16.69 -6.38 1.26
N GLN A 320 15.67 -5.85 1.94
CA GLN A 320 15.25 -6.36 3.24
C GLN A 320 14.74 -7.80 3.16
N PHE A 321 13.91 -8.11 2.17
CA PHE A 321 13.38 -9.45 1.93
C PHE A 321 14.50 -10.46 1.65
N SER A 322 15.40 -10.14 0.72
CA SER A 322 16.56 -10.99 0.39
C SER A 322 17.46 -11.21 1.60
N CYS A 323 17.69 -10.18 2.41
CA CYS A 323 18.44 -10.32 3.66
C CYS A 323 17.72 -11.26 4.64
N ALA A 324 16.40 -11.10 4.81
CA ALA A 324 15.61 -11.93 5.71
C ALA A 324 15.62 -13.41 5.29
N GLU A 325 15.42 -13.69 4.00
CA GLU A 325 15.49 -15.05 3.44
C GLU A 325 16.88 -15.67 3.57
N ALA A 326 17.95 -14.91 3.29
CA ALA A 326 19.31 -15.38 3.49
C ALA A 326 19.57 -15.74 4.96
N GLN A 327 19.06 -14.95 5.90
CA GLN A 327 19.20 -15.22 7.34
C GLN A 327 18.39 -16.46 7.78
N ILE A 328 17.15 -16.63 7.30
CA ILE A 328 16.38 -17.85 7.58
C ILE A 328 17.09 -19.08 7.03
N THR A 329 17.53 -19.02 5.77
CA THR A 329 18.22 -20.14 5.11
C THR A 329 19.50 -20.50 5.86
N LYS A 330 20.29 -19.49 6.26
CA LYS A 330 21.49 -19.69 7.07
C LYS A 330 21.19 -20.38 8.41
N ARG A 331 20.13 -19.95 9.10
CA ARG A 331 19.69 -20.53 10.39
C ARG A 331 19.16 -21.95 10.22
N SER A 332 18.34 -22.19 9.21
CA SER A 332 17.81 -23.51 8.86
C SER A 332 18.94 -24.48 8.57
N GLY A 333 19.89 -24.08 7.71
CA GLY A 333 21.10 -24.85 7.45
C GLY A 333 21.97 -25.08 8.70
N ALA A 334 22.02 -24.13 9.64
CA ALA A 334 22.77 -24.30 10.88
C ALA A 334 22.17 -25.38 11.79
N VAL A 335 20.84 -25.47 11.88
CA VAL A 335 20.14 -26.52 12.63
C VAL A 335 20.53 -27.90 12.08
N TRP A 336 20.49 -28.09 10.77
CA TRP A 336 20.82 -29.36 10.14
C TRP A 336 22.32 -29.69 10.17
N ARG A 337 23.19 -28.70 10.00
CA ARG A 337 24.65 -28.89 10.18
C ARG A 337 24.99 -29.36 11.59
N GLU A 338 24.34 -28.82 12.63
CA GLU A 338 24.56 -29.26 14.00
C GLU A 338 24.08 -30.70 14.24
N TYR A 339 22.95 -31.08 13.64
CA TYR A 339 22.48 -32.47 13.65
C TYR A 339 23.49 -33.43 13.00
N LEU A 340 24.09 -33.04 11.87
CA LEU A 340 25.05 -33.84 11.13
C LEU A 340 26.40 -33.99 11.84
N LYS A 341 26.89 -32.98 12.58
CA LYS A 341 28.14 -33.08 13.36
C LYS A 341 28.16 -34.23 14.37
N THR A 342 26.98 -34.62 14.82
CA THR A 342 26.77 -35.66 15.81
C THR A 342 26.30 -36.98 15.16
N SER A 343 26.41 -37.08 13.83
CA SER A 343 26.22 -38.30 13.04
C SER A 343 27.59 -38.94 12.78
N LEU A 344 27.65 -40.27 12.74
CA LEU A 344 28.84 -41.02 12.32
C LEU A 344 28.92 -41.20 10.79
N ALA A 345 27.92 -40.71 10.06
CA ALA A 345 27.82 -40.88 8.62
C ALA A 345 28.83 -40.00 7.86
N ASP A 346 29.33 -40.51 6.73
CA ASP A 346 30.14 -39.73 5.80
C ASP A 346 29.29 -38.65 5.14
N THR A 347 29.53 -37.40 5.54
CA THR A 347 28.80 -36.23 5.04
C THR A 347 29.04 -35.96 3.56
N GLN A 348 30.18 -36.39 2.99
CA GLN A 348 30.46 -36.21 1.56
C GLN A 348 29.66 -37.21 0.71
N ALA A 349 29.58 -38.47 1.15
CA ALA A 349 28.74 -39.47 0.49
C ALA A 349 27.25 -39.05 0.51
N LEU A 350 26.74 -38.60 1.66
CA LEU A 350 25.37 -38.10 1.78
C LEU A 350 25.07 -36.89 0.88
N ALA A 351 26.04 -35.98 0.73
CA ALA A 351 25.89 -34.83 -0.16
C ALA A 351 25.84 -35.24 -1.64
N GLN A 352 26.65 -36.22 -2.04
CA GLN A 352 26.66 -36.76 -3.40
C GLN A 352 25.34 -37.48 -3.72
N ASP A 353 24.85 -38.35 -2.82
CA ASP A 353 23.57 -39.04 -2.98
C ASP A 353 22.40 -38.03 -3.10
N THR A 354 22.43 -36.97 -2.29
CA THR A 354 21.42 -35.91 -2.33
C THR A 354 21.47 -35.13 -3.65
N LYS A 355 22.67 -34.84 -4.16
CA LYS A 355 22.86 -34.16 -5.44
C LYS A 355 22.30 -34.99 -6.59
N GLU A 356 22.61 -36.28 -6.65
CA GLU A 356 22.10 -37.18 -7.68
C GLU A 356 20.57 -37.27 -7.66
N LEU A 357 19.96 -37.29 -6.47
CA LEU A 357 18.50 -37.25 -6.30
C LEU A 357 17.90 -35.93 -6.81
N LEU A 358 18.48 -34.78 -6.45
CA LEU A 358 17.99 -33.47 -6.90
C LEU A 358 18.16 -33.26 -8.40
N ASP A 359 19.28 -33.70 -8.97
CA ASP A 359 19.55 -33.65 -10.41
C ASP A 359 18.53 -34.52 -11.18
N SER A 360 18.17 -35.69 -10.63
CA SER A 360 17.12 -36.54 -11.20
C SER A 360 15.74 -35.87 -11.19
N ALA A 361 15.40 -35.13 -10.13
CA ALA A 361 14.14 -34.41 -10.01
C ALA A 361 14.08 -33.16 -10.92
N SER A 362 15.24 -32.52 -11.16
CA SER A 362 15.35 -31.28 -11.95
C SER A 362 15.08 -31.47 -13.44
N THR A 363 15.17 -32.70 -13.96
CA THR A 363 14.79 -33.04 -15.36
C THR A 363 13.32 -32.78 -15.70
N SER A 364 12.47 -32.49 -14.69
CA SER A 364 11.04 -32.17 -14.83
C SER A 364 10.71 -30.67 -14.91
N TYR A 365 11.69 -29.76 -14.71
CA TYR A 365 11.49 -28.30 -14.72
C TYR A 365 12.20 -27.66 -15.94
N SER A 366 11.53 -26.72 -16.63
CA SER A 366 12.04 -26.11 -17.88
C SER A 366 13.20 -25.11 -17.68
N SER A 367 13.71 -24.95 -16.46
CA SER A 367 14.86 -24.08 -16.16
C SER A 367 15.58 -24.60 -14.91
N PRO A 368 16.90 -24.84 -14.98
CA PRO A 368 17.67 -25.29 -13.82
C PRO A 368 17.76 -24.17 -12.77
N PRO A 369 17.73 -24.51 -11.47
CA PRO A 369 17.97 -23.53 -10.41
C PRO A 369 19.41 -22.95 -10.51
N PRO A 370 19.65 -21.71 -10.05
CA PRO A 370 21.00 -21.15 -9.96
C PRO A 370 21.90 -22.08 -9.14
N SER A 371 23.18 -22.22 -9.53
CA SER A 371 24.08 -23.18 -8.88
C SER A 371 24.15 -22.94 -7.37
N ALA A 372 24.09 -24.03 -6.61
CA ALA A 372 24.11 -24.01 -5.16
C ALA A 372 25.46 -23.59 -4.55
N ASP A 373 26.45 -23.24 -5.38
CA ASP A 373 27.85 -23.04 -4.98
C ASP A 373 28.19 -21.60 -4.51
N ALA A 374 27.21 -20.85 -4.03
CA ALA A 374 27.47 -19.54 -3.45
C ALA A 374 26.71 -19.37 -2.13
N PHE A 375 27.26 -19.90 -1.03
CA PHE A 375 27.31 -19.24 0.29
C PHE A 375 28.28 -19.92 1.25
#